data_AF-A0A9X2D6P0-F1
#
_entry.id   AF-A0A9X2D6P0-F1
#
_cell.length_a   1.000
_cell.length_b   1.000
_cell.length_c   1.000
_cell.angle_alpha   90.00
_cell.angle_beta   90.00
_cell.angle_gamma   90.00
#
_symmetry.space_group_name_H-M   'P 1'
#
loop_
_entity.id
_entity.type
_entity.pdbx_description
1 polymer ?
#
loop_
_entity_poly.entity_id
_entity_poly.type
_entity_poly.pdbx_seq_one_letter_code
_entity_poly.pdbx_strand_id
1 'polypeptide(L)'
;MIHSRDVHGSSAPSRGRSLPRLLLAALTGFLTTALLSVGLVATSTAPASAAYPVLQVGSSGADVVAVQYLLTDRGFSTTADGQYGSGTEAAVSAFQSSRGLTADGMAGPQTIGALVRTLRQGDSGPAVQALQVELNKRGASLATDGAFGPATDSAVRSFQSSRGLSVDGVAGPNTWESLFGGSTGTPGTSYDSLSDEQRQNARTIIGVGKGADVPEYGWVIALATAMQESTLINIDYGDRDSVGLFQQRPSQGWGTVAQCTDPVLASKAFYGVATHTPNPGLLDISGWQSMTVTEAAQAVQRSAYPDAYAKWESLARDIVAHESGAPAIY
;
A
#
# COMPACT_ATOMS: atom_id res chain seq x y z
N MET A 1 1.91 51.02 50.55
CA MET A 1 3.29 50.75 50.99
C MET A 1 4.11 50.53 49.72
N ILE A 2 4.81 51.45 49.06
CA ILE A 2 5.75 52.56 49.39
C ILE A 2 6.93 52.17 50.28
N HIS A 3 8.14 52.42 49.73
CA HIS A 3 9.52 52.45 50.27
C HIS A 3 10.39 51.22 49.93
N SER A 4 11.66 51.31 49.50
CA SER A 4 12.53 52.45 49.14
C SER A 4 13.85 51.91 48.56
N ARG A 5 14.29 52.49 47.44
CA ARG A 5 15.63 53.03 47.10
C ARG A 5 16.95 52.38 47.62
N ASP A 6 17.77 51.99 46.63
CA ASP A 6 19.20 52.33 46.36
C ASP A 6 20.18 52.71 47.49
N VAL A 7 21.45 52.27 47.37
CA VAL A 7 22.65 53.12 47.04
C VAL A 7 24.02 52.42 47.35
N HIS A 8 24.89 52.43 46.31
CA HIS A 8 26.37 52.55 46.20
C HIS A 8 27.45 51.61 46.81
N GLY A 9 28.50 51.41 45.99
CA GLY A 9 29.93 51.53 46.39
C GLY A 9 30.83 50.38 45.94
N SER A 10 31.43 50.39 44.74
CA SER A 10 32.79 50.88 44.41
C SER A 10 33.96 50.09 45.03
N SER A 11 34.76 49.40 44.20
CA SER A 11 36.24 49.54 44.14
C SER A 11 36.94 48.41 43.35
N ALA A 12 37.65 48.77 42.27
CA ALA A 12 38.88 48.13 41.78
C ALA A 12 40.05 49.12 42.09
N PRO A 13 41.38 48.79 42.14
CA PRO A 13 42.14 48.22 41.00
C PRO A 13 43.50 47.49 41.30
N SER A 14 44.25 47.19 40.22
CA SER A 14 45.74 47.03 40.09
C SER A 14 46.32 45.62 40.29
N ARG A 15 47.39 45.15 39.62
CA ARG A 15 48.32 45.60 38.55
C ARG A 15 49.22 44.38 38.23
N GLY A 16 49.76 44.26 37.02
CA GLY A 16 50.88 43.32 36.78
C GLY A 16 51.25 43.06 35.31
N ARG A 17 52.07 43.94 34.74
CA ARG A 17 52.74 43.80 33.43
C ARG A 17 53.93 42.82 33.53
N SER A 18 54.16 42.03 32.48
CA SER A 18 55.50 41.85 31.86
C SER A 18 55.49 40.88 30.66
N LEU A 19 55.92 41.37 29.50
CA LEU A 19 56.51 40.59 28.39
C LEU A 19 58.01 41.01 28.32
N PRO A 20 58.95 40.15 27.87
CA PRO A 20 59.34 40.21 26.45
C PRO A 20 59.95 38.93 25.79
N ARG A 21 59.71 38.82 24.48
CA ARG A 21 60.60 38.52 23.31
C ARG A 21 61.44 37.22 23.13
N LEU A 22 61.24 36.66 21.92
CA LEU A 22 62.15 36.00 20.94
C LEU A 22 62.64 34.56 21.15
N LEU A 23 62.27 33.64 20.24
CA LEU A 23 63.20 32.98 19.30
C LEU A 23 62.46 32.17 18.20
N LEU A 24 63.02 32.15 17.00
CA LEU A 24 62.61 31.41 15.80
C LEU A 24 63.62 30.26 15.57
N ALA A 25 63.13 29.01 15.37
CA ALA A 25 63.78 27.79 14.80
C ALA A 25 63.20 26.54 15.51
N ALA A 26 62.91 25.37 14.93
CA ALA A 26 63.06 24.79 13.61
C ALA A 26 62.08 23.59 13.46
N LEU A 27 61.87 23.16 12.22
CA LEU A 27 61.14 21.96 11.78
C LEU A 27 61.39 20.68 12.61
N THR A 28 60.34 19.88 12.84
CA THR A 28 60.25 18.47 12.41
C THR A 28 58.79 18.02 12.46
N GLY A 29 58.32 17.43 11.36
CA GLY A 29 56.91 17.10 11.15
C GLY A 29 56.38 15.96 12.00
N PHE A 30 55.08 16.00 12.24
CA PHE A 30 54.23 14.82 12.24
C PHE A 30 52.99 15.16 11.42
N LEU A 31 52.95 14.64 10.20
CA LEU A 31 51.78 14.64 9.35
C LEU A 31 50.79 13.63 9.94
N THR A 32 49.96 14.04 10.89
CA THR A 32 48.79 13.24 11.25
C THR A 32 47.72 13.50 10.20
N THR A 33 47.64 12.60 9.23
CA THR A 33 46.49 12.47 8.33
C THR A 33 45.24 12.23 9.17
N ALA A 34 44.46 13.28 9.42
CA ALA A 34 43.07 13.13 9.82
C ALA A 34 42.30 12.71 8.57
N LEU A 35 42.14 11.40 8.35
CA LEU A 35 41.07 10.90 7.49
C LEU A 35 39.76 11.33 8.15
N LEU A 36 39.12 12.36 7.59
CA LEU A 36 37.73 12.64 7.87
C LEU A 36 36.94 11.50 7.20
N SER A 37 36.64 10.47 7.99
CA SER A 37 35.70 9.42 7.60
C SER A 37 34.35 10.08 7.39
N VAL A 38 34.01 10.41 6.14
CA VAL A 38 32.62 10.62 5.75
C VAL A 38 31.95 9.28 5.97
N GLY A 39 31.35 9.11 7.15
CA GLY A 39 30.45 8.00 7.42
C GLY A 39 29.30 8.15 6.45
N LEU A 40 29.38 7.43 5.33
CA LEU A 40 28.24 7.13 4.51
C LEU A 40 27.29 6.36 5.43
N VAL A 41 26.33 7.07 6.02
CA VAL A 41 25.17 6.41 6.63
C VAL A 41 24.40 5.83 5.45
N ALA A 42 24.81 4.62 5.06
CA ALA A 42 23.97 3.78 4.24
C ALA A 42 22.74 3.51 5.11
N THR A 43 21.68 4.29 4.92
CA THR A 43 20.34 3.90 5.34
C THR A 43 20.03 2.65 4.55
N SER A 44 20.32 1.49 5.14
CA SER A 44 19.84 0.22 4.63
C SER A 44 18.33 0.21 4.84
N THR A 45 17.59 0.80 3.91
CA THR A 45 16.18 0.44 3.71
C THR A 45 16.19 -1.00 3.24
N ALA A 46 16.08 -1.93 4.19
CA ALA A 46 15.76 -3.31 3.88
C ALA A 46 14.51 -3.31 2.99
N PRO A 47 14.51 -4.00 1.84
CA PRO A 47 13.29 -4.13 1.06
C PRO A 47 12.26 -4.83 1.97
N ALA A 48 11.13 -4.18 2.23
CA ALA A 48 10.00 -4.82 2.88
C ALA A 48 9.55 -5.97 1.97
N SER A 49 9.74 -7.19 2.43
CA SER A 49 9.39 -8.42 1.72
C SER A 49 7.90 -8.42 1.37
N ALA A 50 7.59 -8.64 0.10
CA ALA A 50 6.23 -8.74 -0.45
C ALA A 50 5.58 -10.09 -0.11
N ALA A 51 5.35 -10.36 1.18
CA ALA A 51 5.02 -11.72 1.64
C ALA A 51 3.62 -11.90 2.24
N TYR A 52 2.76 -10.87 2.18
CA TYR A 52 1.34 -10.98 2.56
C TYR A 52 0.43 -10.63 1.37
N PRO A 53 -0.79 -11.20 1.32
CA PRO A 53 -1.79 -10.82 0.34
C PRO A 53 -2.22 -9.36 0.54
N VAL A 54 -2.82 -8.78 -0.50
CA VAL A 54 -3.57 -7.54 -0.37
C VAL A 54 -5.04 -7.93 -0.24
N LEU A 55 -5.63 -7.60 0.90
CA LEU A 55 -7.07 -7.74 1.12
C LEU A 55 -7.71 -6.35 1.09
N GLN A 56 -8.83 -6.24 0.42
CA GLN A 56 -9.56 -4.99 0.18
C GLN A 56 -11.05 -5.28 0.03
N VAL A 57 -11.87 -4.24 -0.09
CA VAL A 57 -13.31 -4.41 -0.25
C VAL A 57 -13.66 -5.43 -1.35
N GLY A 58 -14.55 -6.37 -1.05
CA GLY A 58 -14.93 -7.48 -1.91
C GLY A 58 -14.08 -8.75 -1.73
N SER A 59 -12.92 -8.66 -1.05
CA SER A 59 -12.18 -9.85 -0.62
C SER A 59 -13.01 -10.67 0.37
N SER A 60 -12.87 -11.99 0.34
CA SER A 60 -13.55 -12.87 1.30
C SER A 60 -12.74 -14.11 1.64
N GLY A 61 -13.14 -14.82 2.70
CA GLY A 61 -12.55 -16.09 3.12
C GLY A 61 -11.63 -15.99 4.33
N ALA A 62 -10.84 -17.04 4.55
CA ALA A 62 -10.06 -17.23 5.78
C ALA A 62 -9.05 -16.10 6.06
N ASP A 63 -8.38 -15.56 5.02
CA ASP A 63 -7.42 -14.45 5.22
C ASP A 63 -8.13 -13.19 5.75
N VAL A 64 -9.37 -12.95 5.30
CA VAL A 64 -10.18 -11.82 5.77
C VAL A 64 -10.60 -12.05 7.22
N VAL A 65 -11.03 -13.26 7.58
CA VAL A 65 -11.34 -13.61 8.97
C VAL A 65 -10.11 -13.40 9.86
N ALA A 66 -8.92 -13.82 9.40
CA ALA A 66 -7.68 -13.64 10.14
C ALA A 66 -7.33 -12.15 10.33
N VAL A 67 -7.45 -11.33 9.29
CA VAL A 67 -7.22 -9.87 9.41
C VAL A 67 -8.24 -9.21 10.33
N GLN A 68 -9.51 -9.60 10.30
CA GLN A 68 -10.55 -9.10 11.21
C GLN A 68 -10.23 -9.42 12.69
N TYR A 69 -9.76 -10.64 12.97
CA TYR A 69 -9.27 -11.00 14.31
C TYR A 69 -8.02 -10.21 14.71
N LEU A 70 -7.07 -10.01 13.79
CA LEU A 70 -5.85 -9.22 14.06
C LEU A 70 -6.19 -7.75 14.33
N LEU A 71 -7.12 -7.15 13.58
CA LEU A 71 -7.61 -5.79 13.85
C LEU A 71 -8.22 -5.70 15.25
N THR A 72 -9.04 -6.68 15.62
CA THR A 72 -9.64 -6.77 16.95
C THR A 72 -8.58 -6.91 18.06
N ASP A 73 -7.52 -7.70 17.85
CA ASP A 73 -6.35 -7.80 18.76
C ASP A 73 -5.67 -6.43 18.97
N ARG A 74 -5.72 -5.56 17.95
CA ARG A 74 -5.15 -4.21 17.99
C ARG A 74 -6.11 -3.12 18.49
N GLY A 75 -7.32 -3.50 18.90
CA GLY A 75 -8.33 -2.58 19.42
C GLY A 75 -9.22 -1.95 18.34
N PHE A 76 -9.14 -2.41 17.10
CA PHE A 76 -10.00 -1.99 16.00
C PHE A 76 -11.07 -3.05 15.77
N SER A 77 -12.20 -2.91 16.47
CA SER A 77 -13.25 -3.94 16.48
C SER A 77 -13.85 -4.15 15.09
N THR A 78 -13.91 -5.41 14.65
CA THR A 78 -14.61 -5.82 13.44
C THR A 78 -15.42 -7.09 13.71
N THR A 79 -16.43 -7.37 12.91
CA THR A 79 -17.06 -8.70 12.89
C THR A 79 -16.16 -9.65 12.11
N ALA A 80 -15.77 -10.79 12.67
CA ALA A 80 -14.94 -11.80 11.99
C ALA A 80 -15.81 -12.73 11.10
N ASP A 81 -16.45 -12.16 10.08
CA ASP A 81 -17.38 -12.85 9.17
C ASP A 81 -16.74 -13.32 7.86
N GLY A 82 -15.48 -12.95 7.64
CA GLY A 82 -14.74 -13.29 6.43
C GLY A 82 -15.19 -12.52 5.20
N GLN A 83 -15.89 -11.40 5.37
CA GLN A 83 -16.25 -10.47 4.30
C GLN A 83 -15.52 -9.15 4.49
N TYR A 84 -14.73 -8.74 3.51
CA TYR A 84 -14.06 -7.45 3.54
C TYR A 84 -15.06 -6.41 3.02
N GLY A 85 -15.96 -5.98 3.90
CA GLY A 85 -16.90 -4.89 3.64
C GLY A 85 -16.38 -3.54 4.11
N SER A 86 -17.21 -2.51 4.01
CA SER A 86 -16.90 -1.14 4.43
C SER A 86 -16.52 -1.02 5.91
N GLY A 87 -17.06 -1.88 6.78
CA GLY A 87 -16.68 -1.92 8.19
C GLY A 87 -15.22 -2.39 8.40
N THR A 88 -14.78 -3.39 7.65
CA THR A 88 -13.40 -3.90 7.70
C THR A 88 -12.43 -2.87 7.10
N GLU A 89 -12.80 -2.26 5.96
CA GLU A 89 -12.04 -1.18 5.33
C GLU A 89 -11.83 0.00 6.28
N ALA A 90 -12.90 0.49 6.92
CA ALA A 90 -12.82 1.59 7.87
C ALA A 90 -11.90 1.27 9.07
N ALA A 91 -11.96 0.03 9.58
CA ALA A 91 -11.08 -0.43 10.65
C ALA A 91 -9.61 -0.49 10.21
N VAL A 92 -9.34 -0.92 8.97
CA VAL A 92 -8.00 -0.93 8.40
C VAL A 92 -7.47 0.48 8.21
N SER A 93 -8.26 1.40 7.63
CA SER A 93 -7.86 2.81 7.48
C SER A 93 -7.55 3.48 8.83
N ALA A 94 -8.35 3.17 9.87
CA ALA A 94 -8.10 3.66 11.21
C ALA A 94 -6.81 3.09 11.83
N PHE A 95 -6.57 1.78 11.65
CA PHE A 95 -5.34 1.14 12.08
C PHE A 95 -4.11 1.74 11.38
N GLN A 96 -4.16 1.87 10.05
CA GLN A 96 -3.10 2.47 9.25
C GLN A 96 -2.76 3.89 9.72
N SER A 97 -3.79 4.72 9.92
CA SER A 97 -3.63 6.07 10.46
C SER A 97 -2.93 6.06 11.82
N SER A 98 -3.30 5.14 12.72
CA SER A 98 -2.68 5.01 14.04
C SER A 98 -1.20 4.57 14.01
N ARG A 99 -0.76 3.97 12.90
CA ARG A 99 0.60 3.46 12.70
C ARG A 99 1.45 4.32 11.76
N GLY A 100 0.91 5.44 11.26
CA GLY A 100 1.60 6.29 10.29
C GLY A 100 1.81 5.60 8.93
N LEU A 101 0.97 4.63 8.58
CA LEU A 101 0.92 4.02 7.26
C LEU A 101 -0.03 4.82 6.35
N THR A 102 0.04 4.59 5.05
CA THR A 102 -0.97 5.07 4.10
C THR A 102 -2.34 4.52 4.50
N ALA A 103 -3.31 5.39 4.78
CA ALA A 103 -4.66 5.02 5.18
C ALA A 103 -5.56 4.80 3.96
N ASP A 104 -5.21 3.80 3.14
CA ASP A 104 -5.91 3.44 1.91
C ASP A 104 -6.98 2.36 2.09
N GLY A 105 -7.17 1.86 3.33
CA GLY A 105 -8.20 0.85 3.63
C GLY A 105 -7.84 -0.54 3.14
N MET A 106 -6.62 -0.75 2.63
CA MET A 106 -6.14 -2.05 2.13
C MET A 106 -5.23 -2.73 3.14
N ALA A 107 -5.54 -3.98 3.48
CA ALA A 107 -4.67 -4.83 4.26
C ALA A 107 -3.63 -5.51 3.34
N GLY A 108 -2.60 -4.73 2.94
CA GLY A 108 -1.43 -5.23 2.20
C GLY A 108 -0.23 -5.56 3.10
N PRO A 109 0.96 -5.85 2.53
CA PRO A 109 2.15 -6.29 3.28
C PRO A 109 2.55 -5.43 4.48
N GLN A 110 2.54 -4.10 4.34
CA GLN A 110 2.88 -3.20 5.45
C GLN A 110 1.79 -3.23 6.54
N THR A 111 0.52 -3.26 6.15
CA THR A 111 -0.62 -3.33 7.07
C THR A 111 -0.64 -4.66 7.82
N ILE A 112 -0.58 -5.79 7.13
CA ILE A 112 -0.63 -7.12 7.74
C ILE A 112 0.64 -7.38 8.58
N GLY A 113 1.82 -7.02 8.07
CA GLY A 113 3.07 -7.10 8.83
C GLY A 113 3.01 -6.27 10.11
N ALA A 114 2.36 -5.10 10.08
CA ALA A 114 2.12 -4.31 11.27
C ALA A 114 1.06 -4.93 12.19
N LEU A 115 0.04 -5.63 11.68
CA LEU A 115 -1.06 -6.27 12.42
C LEU A 115 -0.65 -7.55 13.17
N VAL A 116 0.30 -8.32 12.63
CA VAL A 116 0.75 -9.55 13.29
C VAL A 116 1.70 -9.27 14.46
N ARG A 117 1.74 -10.18 15.42
CA ARG A 117 2.74 -10.22 16.49
C ARG A 117 3.23 -11.64 16.68
N THR A 118 4.39 -11.80 17.32
CA THR A 118 4.91 -13.13 17.66
C THR A 118 3.96 -13.84 18.63
N LEU A 119 3.58 -15.08 18.30
CA LEU A 119 2.75 -15.95 19.14
C LEU A 119 3.49 -17.23 19.52
N ARG A 120 3.21 -17.73 20.72
CA ARG A 120 3.76 -18.98 21.25
C ARG A 120 2.79 -19.65 22.22
N GLN A 121 3.09 -20.90 22.60
CA GLN A 121 2.30 -21.63 23.57
C GLN A 121 2.10 -20.84 24.88
N GLY A 122 0.84 -20.80 25.33
CA GLY A 122 0.39 -20.03 26.48
C GLY A 122 -0.22 -18.67 26.14
N ASP A 123 -0.02 -18.15 24.92
CA ASP A 123 -0.71 -16.94 24.46
C ASP A 123 -2.20 -17.21 24.24
N SER A 124 -3.01 -16.14 24.36
CA SER A 124 -4.45 -16.19 24.11
C SER A 124 -4.98 -14.92 23.46
N GLY A 125 -6.19 -15.00 22.89
CA GLY A 125 -6.93 -13.86 22.36
C GLY A 125 -7.11 -13.87 20.84
N PRO A 126 -7.59 -12.76 20.26
CA PRO A 126 -7.95 -12.69 18.84
C PRO A 126 -6.80 -13.01 17.89
N ALA A 127 -5.56 -12.59 18.18
CA ALA A 127 -4.42 -12.96 17.34
C ALA A 127 -4.20 -14.49 17.27
N VAL A 128 -4.51 -15.24 18.34
CA VAL A 128 -4.45 -16.70 18.33
C VAL A 128 -5.59 -17.29 17.49
N GLN A 129 -6.78 -16.68 17.51
CA GLN A 129 -7.87 -17.09 16.61
C GLN A 129 -7.48 -16.89 15.14
N ALA A 130 -6.85 -15.76 14.80
CA ALA A 130 -6.30 -15.53 13.46
C ALA A 130 -5.30 -16.62 13.05
N LEU A 131 -4.39 -17.00 13.96
CA LEU A 131 -3.43 -18.08 13.71
C LEU A 131 -4.13 -19.42 13.48
N GLN A 132 -5.11 -19.77 14.31
CA GLN A 132 -5.87 -21.02 14.20
C GLN A 132 -6.67 -21.08 12.89
N VAL A 133 -7.25 -19.95 12.45
CA VAL A 133 -7.91 -19.83 11.13
C VAL A 133 -6.94 -20.11 9.99
N GLU A 134 -5.77 -19.47 9.98
CA GLU A 134 -4.78 -19.70 8.93
C GLU A 134 -4.24 -21.13 8.95
N LEU A 135 -3.96 -21.71 10.13
CA LEU A 135 -3.53 -23.11 10.23
C LEU A 135 -4.60 -24.08 9.71
N ASN A 136 -5.89 -23.83 10.00
CA ASN A 136 -6.99 -24.64 9.50
C ASN A 136 -7.15 -24.52 7.98
N LYS A 137 -6.97 -23.33 7.40
CA LYS A 137 -6.88 -23.12 5.96
C LYS A 137 -5.74 -23.95 5.32
N ARG A 138 -4.66 -24.20 6.07
CA ARG A 138 -3.53 -25.06 5.66
C ARG A 138 -3.73 -26.54 5.96
N GLY A 139 -4.93 -26.95 6.38
CA GLY A 139 -5.30 -28.35 6.60
C GLY A 139 -5.15 -28.83 8.04
N ALA A 140 -4.91 -27.94 9.00
CA ALA A 140 -5.06 -28.29 10.42
C ALA A 140 -6.55 -28.49 10.77
N SER A 141 -6.81 -29.16 11.89
CA SER A 141 -8.17 -29.39 12.41
C SER A 141 -8.26 -28.92 13.87
N LEU A 142 -7.99 -27.64 14.08
CA LEU A 142 -8.01 -26.98 15.39
C LEU A 142 -9.37 -26.38 15.70
N ALA A 143 -9.73 -26.32 16.97
CA ALA A 143 -10.76 -25.39 17.43
C ALA A 143 -10.23 -23.95 17.34
N THR A 144 -11.05 -23.01 16.86
CA THR A 144 -10.72 -21.58 16.84
C THR A 144 -11.13 -20.93 18.15
N ASP A 145 -10.55 -21.38 19.25
CA ASP A 145 -10.88 -20.98 20.63
C ASP A 145 -10.05 -19.80 21.15
N GLY A 146 -9.03 -19.37 20.40
CA GLY A 146 -8.13 -18.30 20.80
C GLY A 146 -7.17 -18.69 21.91
N ALA A 147 -6.95 -19.99 22.16
CA ALA A 147 -5.98 -20.50 23.11
C ALA A 147 -4.82 -21.18 22.38
N PHE A 148 -3.59 -20.69 22.58
CA PHE A 148 -2.40 -21.31 22.00
C PHE A 148 -1.96 -22.46 22.92
N GLY A 149 -2.72 -23.54 22.88
CA GLY A 149 -2.47 -24.77 23.63
C GLY A 149 -1.54 -25.74 22.89
N PRO A 150 -1.33 -26.95 23.45
CA PRO A 150 -0.49 -27.99 22.84
C PRO A 150 -0.91 -28.39 21.42
N ALA A 151 -2.21 -28.36 21.11
CA ALA A 151 -2.71 -28.66 19.77
C ALA A 151 -2.25 -27.60 18.75
N THR A 152 -2.31 -26.32 19.11
CA THR A 152 -1.85 -25.21 18.26
C THR A 152 -0.33 -25.23 18.11
N ASP A 153 0.45 -25.51 19.16
CA ASP A 153 1.91 -25.69 19.06
C ASP A 153 2.28 -26.80 18.08
N SER A 154 1.64 -27.97 18.21
CA SER A 154 1.85 -29.11 17.29
C SER A 154 1.52 -28.75 15.84
N ALA A 155 0.43 -28.02 15.61
CA ALA A 155 0.05 -27.56 14.27
C ALA A 155 1.04 -26.54 13.69
N VAL A 156 1.53 -25.58 14.50
CA VAL A 156 2.56 -24.62 14.07
C VAL A 156 3.84 -25.34 13.66
N ARG A 157 4.32 -26.29 14.49
CA ARG A 157 5.52 -27.08 14.16
C ARG A 157 5.34 -27.90 12.88
N SER A 158 4.18 -28.52 12.71
CA SER A 158 3.84 -29.29 11.50
C SER A 158 3.85 -28.40 10.26
N PHE A 159 3.22 -27.22 10.35
CA PHE A 159 3.23 -26.23 9.28
C PHE A 159 4.64 -25.76 8.94
N GLN A 160 5.43 -25.35 9.95
CA GLN A 160 6.83 -24.93 9.78
C GLN A 160 7.65 -26.02 9.06
N SER A 161 7.53 -27.28 9.50
CA SER A 161 8.21 -28.40 8.86
C SER A 161 7.81 -28.56 7.39
N SER A 162 6.52 -28.43 7.07
CA SER A 162 6.02 -28.55 5.68
C SER A 162 6.48 -27.42 4.76
N ARG A 163 6.86 -26.27 5.33
CA ARG A 163 7.29 -25.06 4.60
C ARG A 163 8.80 -24.84 4.62
N GLY A 164 9.57 -25.75 5.24
CA GLY A 164 11.02 -25.61 5.36
C GLY A 164 11.45 -24.45 6.27
N LEU A 165 10.60 -24.05 7.23
CA LEU A 165 10.91 -23.03 8.22
C LEU A 165 11.61 -23.65 9.45
N SER A 166 12.16 -22.81 10.32
CA SER A 166 12.61 -23.26 11.64
C SER A 166 11.44 -23.81 12.45
N VAL A 167 11.57 -25.04 12.96
CA VAL A 167 10.51 -25.76 13.67
C VAL A 167 10.57 -25.47 15.17
N ASP A 168 10.37 -24.21 15.54
CA ASP A 168 10.48 -23.72 16.92
C ASP A 168 9.13 -23.68 17.66
N GLY A 169 8.01 -23.88 16.97
CA GLY A 169 6.66 -23.77 17.54
C GLY A 169 6.21 -22.32 17.78
N VAL A 170 6.93 -21.35 17.22
CA VAL A 170 6.66 -19.92 17.37
C VAL A 170 6.09 -19.36 16.06
N ALA A 171 4.93 -18.73 16.15
CA ALA A 171 4.36 -17.98 15.03
C ALA A 171 5.00 -16.57 14.96
N GLY A 172 6.25 -16.52 14.48
CA GLY A 172 6.99 -15.27 14.20
C GLY A 172 6.70 -14.71 12.80
N PRO A 173 7.36 -13.60 12.39
CA PRO A 173 7.13 -12.95 11.09
C PRO A 173 7.16 -13.91 9.90
N ASN A 174 8.21 -14.73 9.77
CA ASN A 174 8.34 -15.71 8.67
C ASN A 174 7.21 -16.77 8.67
N THR A 175 6.77 -17.19 9.86
CA THR A 175 5.64 -18.13 9.98
C THR A 175 4.35 -17.47 9.50
N TRP A 176 4.09 -16.23 9.91
CA TRP A 176 2.91 -15.47 9.48
C TRP A 176 2.90 -15.20 7.98
N GLU A 177 4.02 -14.74 7.41
CA GLU A 177 4.18 -14.53 5.96
C GLU A 177 3.85 -15.82 5.18
N SER A 178 4.40 -16.96 5.62
CA SER A 178 4.13 -18.25 4.98
C SER A 178 2.67 -18.70 5.16
N LEU A 179 2.05 -18.41 6.32
CA LEU A 179 0.67 -18.79 6.63
C LEU A 179 -0.34 -18.12 5.71
N PHE A 180 -0.21 -16.81 5.50
CA PHE A 180 -1.04 -16.06 4.54
C PHE A 180 -0.70 -16.40 3.08
N GLY A 181 0.45 -17.06 2.86
CA GLY A 181 0.80 -17.66 1.57
C GLY A 181 1.42 -16.68 0.61
N GLY A 182 2.38 -15.87 1.07
CA GLY A 182 3.20 -15.04 0.19
C GLY A 182 3.80 -15.85 -0.97
N SER A 183 3.10 -15.84 -2.11
CA SER A 183 3.69 -16.03 -3.42
C SER A 183 4.58 -14.81 -3.67
N THR A 184 5.71 -15.01 -4.32
CA THR A 184 6.71 -13.99 -4.70
C THR A 184 6.19 -12.96 -5.72
N GLY A 185 4.88 -12.71 -5.77
CA GLY A 185 4.27 -11.63 -6.53
C GLY A 185 3.36 -10.85 -5.59
N THR A 186 3.67 -9.57 -5.38
CA THR A 186 2.81 -8.67 -4.61
C THR A 186 1.42 -8.66 -5.28
N PRO A 187 0.33 -9.01 -4.57
CA PRO A 187 -1.00 -8.91 -5.15
C PRO A 187 -1.36 -7.45 -5.47
N GLY A 188 -1.95 -7.21 -6.64
CA GLY A 188 -2.05 -5.84 -7.18
C GLY A 188 -0.76 -5.32 -7.83
N THR A 189 0.26 -6.16 -8.02
CA THR A 189 1.45 -5.83 -8.84
C THR A 189 1.75 -6.80 -9.98
N SER A 190 1.15 -8.01 -9.96
CA SER A 190 1.23 -8.96 -11.09
C SER A 190 -0.15 -9.50 -11.49
N TYR A 191 -0.28 -9.87 -12.76
CA TYR A 191 -1.52 -10.34 -13.39
C TYR A 191 -2.13 -11.56 -12.69
N ASP A 192 -1.30 -12.52 -12.27
CA ASP A 192 -1.75 -13.75 -11.59
C ASP A 192 -2.51 -13.49 -10.29
N SER A 193 -2.30 -12.33 -9.67
CA SER A 193 -2.95 -11.95 -8.42
C SER A 193 -4.34 -11.35 -8.57
N LEU A 194 -4.77 -11.02 -9.80
CA LEU A 194 -6.06 -10.41 -10.06
C LEU A 194 -7.21 -11.42 -9.92
N SER A 195 -8.32 -10.96 -9.35
CA SER A 195 -9.58 -11.72 -9.33
C SER A 195 -10.14 -11.91 -10.75
N ASP A 196 -11.04 -12.88 -10.92
CA ASP A 196 -11.71 -13.11 -12.21
C ASP A 196 -12.47 -11.86 -12.70
N GLU A 197 -13.09 -11.11 -11.79
CA GLU A 197 -13.76 -9.85 -12.10
C GLU A 197 -12.76 -8.80 -12.60
N GLN A 198 -11.64 -8.60 -11.90
CA GLN A 198 -10.61 -7.63 -12.31
C GLN A 198 -10.03 -7.98 -13.68
N ARG A 199 -9.79 -9.27 -13.95
CA ARG A 199 -9.33 -9.74 -15.27
C ARG A 199 -10.39 -9.48 -16.34
N GLN A 200 -11.67 -9.73 -16.05
CA GLN A 200 -12.75 -9.46 -17.00
C GLN A 200 -12.92 -7.95 -17.29
N ASN A 201 -12.81 -7.10 -16.27
CA ASN A 201 -12.84 -5.66 -16.43
C ASN A 201 -11.62 -5.15 -17.22
N ALA A 202 -10.42 -5.69 -16.95
CA ALA A 202 -9.22 -5.39 -17.71
C ALA A 202 -9.35 -5.79 -19.20
N ARG A 203 -9.87 -6.99 -19.50
CA ARG A 203 -10.17 -7.42 -20.87
C ARG A 203 -11.15 -6.48 -21.56
N THR A 204 -12.12 -5.95 -20.83
CA THR A 204 -13.08 -4.99 -21.37
C THR A 204 -12.40 -3.67 -21.74
N ILE A 205 -11.57 -3.12 -20.84
CA ILE A 205 -10.80 -1.89 -21.10
C ILE A 205 -9.88 -2.04 -22.31
N ILE A 206 -9.17 -3.18 -22.41
CA ILE A 206 -8.29 -3.50 -23.54
C ILE A 206 -9.11 -3.70 -24.83
N GLY A 207 -10.20 -4.47 -24.76
CA GLY A 207 -11.06 -4.75 -25.90
C GLY A 207 -11.66 -3.48 -26.51
N VAL A 208 -12.13 -2.54 -25.67
CA VAL A 208 -12.61 -1.22 -26.13
C VAL A 208 -11.48 -0.40 -26.74
N GLY A 209 -10.31 -0.37 -26.10
CA GLY A 209 -9.13 0.32 -26.64
C GLY A 209 -8.74 -0.19 -28.03
N LYS A 210 -8.78 -1.52 -28.22
CA LYS A 210 -8.56 -2.16 -29.53
C LYS A 210 -9.61 -1.76 -30.56
N GLY A 211 -10.89 -1.78 -30.21
CA GLY A 211 -11.98 -1.38 -31.11
C GLY A 211 -11.91 0.08 -31.54
N ALA A 212 -11.21 0.91 -30.76
CA ALA A 212 -10.97 2.32 -31.01
C ALA A 212 -9.56 2.63 -31.58
N ASP A 213 -8.81 1.62 -32.02
CA ASP A 213 -7.44 1.76 -32.55
C ASP A 213 -6.46 2.49 -31.60
N VAL A 214 -6.70 2.40 -30.29
CA VAL A 214 -5.80 2.95 -29.26
C VAL A 214 -4.56 2.07 -29.16
N PRO A 215 -3.34 2.63 -29.20
CA PRO A 215 -2.12 1.84 -29.06
C PRO A 215 -1.97 1.29 -27.63
N GLU A 216 -1.17 0.23 -27.44
CA GLU A 216 -1.04 -0.47 -26.15
C GLU A 216 -0.75 0.45 -24.96
N TYR A 217 0.04 1.51 -25.17
CA TYR A 217 0.33 2.46 -24.12
C TYR A 217 -0.91 3.18 -23.58
N GLY A 218 -1.92 3.42 -24.43
CA GLY A 218 -3.21 3.96 -24.00
C GLY A 218 -3.99 2.98 -23.12
N TRP A 219 -3.88 1.67 -23.37
CA TRP A 219 -4.49 0.65 -22.50
C TRP A 219 -3.80 0.61 -21.15
N VAL A 220 -2.47 0.75 -21.10
CA VAL A 220 -1.71 0.87 -19.85
C VAL A 220 -2.21 2.06 -19.02
N ILE A 221 -2.41 3.22 -19.65
CA ILE A 221 -2.92 4.43 -18.98
C ILE A 221 -4.34 4.20 -18.44
N ALA A 222 -5.24 3.60 -19.23
CA ALA A 222 -6.61 3.31 -18.83
C ALA A 222 -6.67 2.32 -17.65
N LEU A 223 -5.89 1.23 -17.71
CA LEU A 223 -5.81 0.24 -16.64
C LEU A 223 -5.23 0.84 -15.36
N ALA A 224 -4.15 1.61 -15.44
CA ALA A 224 -3.57 2.32 -14.30
C ALA A 224 -4.56 3.31 -13.67
N THR A 225 -5.35 3.99 -14.49
CA THR A 225 -6.43 4.86 -14.02
C THR A 225 -7.49 4.03 -13.29
N ALA A 226 -8.07 3.01 -13.93
CA ALA A 226 -9.12 2.20 -13.32
C ALA A 226 -8.68 1.47 -12.03
N MET A 227 -7.40 1.08 -11.94
CA MET A 227 -6.84 0.55 -10.70
C MET A 227 -6.75 1.60 -9.59
N GLN A 228 -6.36 2.83 -9.93
CA GLN A 228 -6.31 3.91 -8.96
C GLN A 228 -7.70 4.37 -8.51
N GLU A 229 -8.67 4.38 -9.43
CA GLU A 229 -10.02 4.86 -9.16
C GLU A 229 -10.88 3.82 -8.43
N SER A 230 -10.81 2.54 -8.83
CA SER A 230 -11.72 1.52 -8.30
C SER A 230 -11.07 0.16 -8.07
N THR A 231 -9.75 0.06 -8.17
CA THR A 231 -9.00 -1.21 -8.10
C THR A 231 -9.41 -2.23 -9.17
N LEU A 232 -9.84 -1.76 -10.35
CA LEU A 232 -10.43 -2.59 -11.42
C LEU A 232 -11.72 -3.33 -11.05
N ILE A 233 -12.43 -2.87 -10.01
CA ILE A 233 -13.76 -3.38 -9.64
C ILE A 233 -14.80 -2.36 -10.09
N ASN A 234 -15.92 -2.82 -10.65
CA ASN A 234 -16.95 -1.92 -11.15
C ASN A 234 -17.94 -1.57 -10.02
N ILE A 235 -17.58 -0.59 -9.20
CA ILE A 235 -18.31 -0.19 -8.00
C ILE A 235 -19.45 0.80 -8.29
N ASP A 236 -20.52 0.77 -7.52
CA ASP A 236 -21.68 1.68 -7.63
C ASP A 236 -21.66 2.82 -6.58
N TYR A 237 -20.52 3.00 -5.92
CA TYR A 237 -20.27 4.02 -4.89
C TYR A 237 -18.90 4.69 -5.10
N GLY A 238 -18.67 5.80 -4.40
CA GLY A 238 -17.46 6.61 -4.51
C GLY A 238 -17.55 7.94 -3.76
N ASP A 239 -16.52 8.80 -3.89
CA ASP A 239 -16.63 10.18 -3.39
C ASP A 239 -17.72 10.93 -4.18
N ARG A 240 -18.64 11.58 -3.46
CA ARG A 240 -19.82 12.26 -4.00
C ARG A 240 -20.72 11.31 -4.80
N ASP A 241 -20.78 11.46 -6.12
CA ASP A 241 -21.59 10.67 -7.05
C ASP A 241 -20.70 9.92 -8.06
N SER A 242 -19.42 9.74 -7.75
CA SER A 242 -18.49 8.98 -8.57
C SER A 242 -18.84 7.50 -8.55
N VAL A 243 -18.88 6.86 -9.73
CA VAL A 243 -19.22 5.44 -9.88
C VAL A 243 -18.43 4.79 -11.01
N GLY A 244 -18.43 3.46 -11.02
CA GLY A 244 -17.84 2.62 -12.06
C GLY A 244 -16.32 2.51 -12.01
N LEU A 245 -15.77 1.83 -13.01
CA LEU A 245 -14.33 1.51 -13.13
C LEU A 245 -13.41 2.74 -13.06
N PHE A 246 -13.87 3.88 -13.55
CA PHE A 246 -13.09 5.10 -13.66
C PHE A 246 -13.56 6.18 -12.66
N GLN A 247 -14.45 5.83 -11.72
CA GLN A 247 -15.06 6.76 -10.76
C GLN A 247 -15.57 8.05 -11.44
N GLN A 248 -16.19 7.88 -12.60
CA GLN A 248 -16.71 8.98 -13.38
C GLN A 248 -17.96 9.56 -12.71
N ARG A 249 -18.11 10.89 -12.77
CA ARG A 249 -19.18 11.62 -12.08
C ARG A 249 -20.30 12.03 -13.03
N PRO A 250 -21.53 11.50 -12.88
CA PRO A 250 -22.68 11.96 -13.63
C PRO A 250 -22.92 13.47 -13.53
N SER A 251 -22.78 14.05 -12.33
CA SER A 251 -22.93 15.50 -12.12
C SER A 251 -21.85 16.36 -12.80
N GLN A 252 -20.75 15.77 -13.28
CA GLN A 252 -19.73 16.44 -14.09
C GLN A 252 -19.87 16.17 -15.60
N GLY A 253 -20.98 15.57 -16.03
CA GLY A 253 -21.29 15.36 -17.44
C GLY A 253 -20.64 14.12 -18.06
N TRP A 254 -20.10 13.19 -17.26
CA TRP A 254 -19.57 11.93 -17.78
C TRP A 254 -20.65 10.96 -18.29
N GLY A 255 -21.92 11.22 -18.00
CA GLY A 255 -23.06 10.41 -18.44
C GLY A 255 -24.09 10.24 -17.33
N THR A 256 -25.06 9.35 -17.54
CA THR A 256 -25.94 8.86 -16.47
C THR A 256 -25.20 7.85 -15.58
N VAL A 257 -25.73 7.55 -14.39
CA VAL A 257 -25.19 6.50 -13.50
C VAL A 257 -25.03 5.18 -14.25
N ALA A 258 -26.07 4.75 -14.99
CA ALA A 258 -26.04 3.50 -15.75
C ALA A 258 -24.96 3.48 -16.85
N GLN A 259 -24.63 4.64 -17.43
CA GLN A 259 -23.56 4.75 -18.43
C GLN A 259 -22.18 4.74 -17.76
N CYS A 260 -22.03 5.37 -16.60
CA CYS A 260 -20.78 5.40 -15.84
C CYS A 260 -20.45 4.03 -15.20
N THR A 261 -21.47 3.24 -14.85
CA THR A 261 -21.31 1.87 -14.31
C THR A 261 -21.35 0.79 -15.40
N ASP A 262 -21.44 1.14 -16.67
CA ASP A 262 -21.26 0.19 -17.78
C ASP A 262 -19.77 0.20 -18.17
N PRO A 263 -19.03 -0.92 -17.98
CA PRO A 263 -17.60 -0.98 -18.25
C PRO A 263 -17.21 -0.61 -19.69
N VAL A 264 -18.06 -0.91 -20.68
CA VAL A 264 -17.80 -0.59 -22.09
C VAL A 264 -17.98 0.90 -22.32
N LEU A 265 -19.10 1.47 -21.86
CA LEU A 265 -19.39 2.89 -22.06
C LEU A 265 -18.42 3.79 -21.29
N ALA A 266 -18.11 3.45 -20.04
CA ALA A 266 -17.12 4.17 -19.23
C ALA A 266 -15.72 4.14 -19.86
N SER A 267 -15.31 2.99 -20.43
CA SER A 267 -14.04 2.88 -21.17
C SER A 267 -14.04 3.71 -22.45
N LYS A 268 -15.15 3.71 -23.21
CA LYS A 268 -15.29 4.57 -24.40
C LYS A 268 -15.19 6.06 -24.02
N ALA A 269 -15.79 6.45 -22.90
CA ALA A 269 -15.70 7.80 -22.38
C ALA A 269 -14.27 8.15 -21.98
N PHE A 270 -13.57 7.26 -21.27
CA PHE A 270 -12.17 7.46 -20.91
C PHE A 270 -11.26 7.65 -22.14
N TYR A 271 -11.43 6.86 -23.19
CA TYR A 271 -10.63 7.01 -24.42
C TYR A 271 -11.02 8.21 -25.28
N GLY A 272 -12.19 8.80 -25.10
CA GLY A 272 -12.67 9.94 -25.90
C GLY A 272 -13.44 9.53 -27.15
N VAL A 273 -13.99 8.31 -27.18
CA VAL A 273 -14.78 7.78 -28.31
C VAL A 273 -16.26 7.58 -27.97
N ALA A 274 -16.67 7.96 -26.76
CA ALA A 274 -18.07 7.95 -26.36
C ALA A 274 -18.84 9.13 -26.96
N THR A 275 -20.07 8.86 -27.42
CA THR A 275 -21.00 9.89 -27.91
C THR A 275 -21.92 10.46 -26.82
N HIS A 276 -21.95 9.85 -25.63
CA HIS A 276 -22.87 10.20 -24.55
C HIS A 276 -22.32 11.24 -23.56
N THR A 277 -21.03 11.60 -23.67
CA THR A 277 -20.40 12.62 -22.84
C THR A 277 -19.67 13.65 -23.71
N PRO A 278 -19.72 14.94 -23.36
CA PRO A 278 -18.92 15.97 -24.02
C PRO A 278 -17.52 16.12 -23.40
N ASN A 279 -17.21 15.35 -22.34
CA ASN A 279 -15.91 15.44 -21.67
C ASN A 279 -14.82 14.85 -22.59
N PRO A 280 -13.65 15.52 -22.70
CA PRO A 280 -12.55 15.00 -23.49
C PRO A 280 -11.99 13.72 -22.84
N GLY A 281 -11.68 12.73 -23.66
CA GLY A 281 -10.96 11.53 -23.24
C GLY A 281 -9.50 11.55 -23.68
N LEU A 282 -8.81 10.43 -23.46
CA LEU A 282 -7.37 10.30 -23.70
C LEU A 282 -6.95 10.72 -25.12
N LEU A 283 -7.70 10.31 -26.14
CA LEU A 283 -7.37 10.62 -27.54
C LEU A 283 -7.52 12.12 -27.88
N ASP A 284 -8.26 12.87 -27.08
CA ASP A 284 -8.43 14.32 -27.23
C ASP A 284 -7.27 15.12 -26.58
N ILE A 285 -6.43 14.47 -25.77
CA ILE A 285 -5.31 15.11 -25.07
C ILE A 285 -4.08 15.19 -26.00
N SER A 286 -3.70 16.41 -26.39
CA SER A 286 -2.54 16.59 -27.27
C SER A 286 -1.24 16.08 -26.62
N GLY A 287 -0.51 15.21 -27.34
CA GLY A 287 0.79 14.70 -26.91
C GLY A 287 0.74 13.62 -25.83
N TRP A 288 -0.44 13.06 -25.52
CA TRP A 288 -0.60 12.04 -24.47
C TRP A 288 0.33 10.83 -24.64
N GLN A 289 0.69 10.49 -25.88
CA GLN A 289 1.58 9.36 -26.18
C GLN A 289 2.99 9.52 -25.60
N SER A 290 3.42 10.76 -25.34
CA SER A 290 4.72 11.08 -24.75
C SER A 290 4.63 11.46 -23.26
N MET A 291 3.42 11.55 -22.70
CA MET A 291 3.20 11.79 -21.29
C MET A 291 3.51 10.54 -20.48
N THR A 292 3.95 10.73 -19.23
CA THR A 292 3.94 9.65 -18.24
C THR A 292 2.50 9.15 -18.01
N VAL A 293 2.35 7.94 -17.47
CA VAL A 293 1.04 7.38 -17.14
C VAL A 293 0.24 8.34 -16.24
N THR A 294 0.90 8.93 -15.26
CA THR A 294 0.27 9.88 -14.35
C THR A 294 -0.19 11.15 -15.04
N GLU A 295 0.66 11.77 -15.87
CA GLU A 295 0.30 13.00 -16.58
C GLU A 295 -0.90 12.78 -17.51
N ALA A 296 -0.91 11.65 -18.24
CA ALA A 296 -2.01 11.30 -19.13
C ALA A 296 -3.32 11.00 -18.36
N ALA A 297 -3.24 10.19 -17.30
CA ALA A 297 -4.40 9.87 -16.46
C ALA A 297 -4.99 11.13 -15.81
N GLN A 298 -4.12 12.01 -15.29
CA GLN A 298 -4.53 13.27 -14.69
C GLN A 298 -5.14 14.24 -15.72
N ALA A 299 -4.64 14.26 -16.95
CA ALA A 299 -5.20 15.10 -18.02
C ALA A 299 -6.65 14.71 -18.36
N VAL A 300 -6.99 13.42 -18.29
CA VAL A 300 -8.35 12.91 -18.51
C VAL A 300 -9.23 13.14 -17.27
N GLN A 301 -8.78 12.69 -16.09
CA GLN A 301 -9.61 12.70 -14.87
C GLN A 301 -9.69 14.06 -14.16
N ARG A 302 -8.75 14.96 -14.42
CA ARG A 302 -8.63 16.28 -13.75
C ARG A 302 -8.59 16.16 -12.21
N SER A 303 -7.91 15.14 -11.69
CA SER A 303 -7.76 14.89 -10.25
C SER A 303 -6.67 15.76 -9.59
N ALA A 304 -6.78 15.96 -8.27
CA ALA A 304 -5.92 16.84 -7.48
C ALA A 304 -4.59 16.21 -6.99
N TYR A 305 -4.31 14.94 -7.33
CA TYR A 305 -3.16 14.20 -6.79
C TYR A 305 -2.21 13.68 -7.89
N PRO A 306 -1.06 14.36 -8.13
CA PRO A 306 -0.17 14.09 -9.27
C PRO A 306 0.79 12.88 -9.10
N ASP A 307 0.75 12.11 -8.00
CA ASP A 307 1.64 10.96 -7.80
C ASP A 307 0.91 9.61 -7.68
N ALA A 308 -0.42 9.58 -7.81
CA ALA A 308 -1.22 8.41 -7.44
C ALA A 308 -1.17 7.25 -8.47
N TYR A 309 -0.90 7.54 -9.74
CA TYR A 309 -1.09 6.56 -10.83
C TYR A 309 0.18 5.75 -11.17
N ALA A 310 1.37 6.32 -10.98
CA ALA A 310 2.65 5.68 -11.35
C ALA A 310 2.87 4.31 -10.68
N LYS A 311 2.34 4.11 -9.47
CA LYS A 311 2.43 2.84 -8.74
C LYS A 311 1.75 1.67 -9.46
N TRP A 312 0.76 1.95 -10.33
CA TRP A 312 -0.01 0.95 -11.06
C TRP A 312 0.56 0.62 -12.44
N GLU A 313 1.52 1.40 -12.93
CA GLU A 313 2.04 1.25 -14.30
C GLU A 313 2.63 -0.14 -14.54
N SER A 314 3.35 -0.69 -13.56
CA SER A 314 3.96 -2.02 -13.70
C SER A 314 2.91 -3.13 -13.84
N LEU A 315 1.87 -3.12 -12.99
CA LEU A 315 0.77 -4.07 -13.11
C LEU A 315 -0.01 -3.86 -14.41
N ALA A 316 -0.27 -2.62 -14.80
CA ALA A 316 -0.99 -2.32 -16.04
C ALA A 316 -0.27 -2.90 -17.27
N ARG A 317 1.07 -2.79 -17.30
CA ARG A 317 1.90 -3.40 -18.35
C ARG A 317 1.84 -4.93 -18.31
N ASP A 318 1.87 -5.53 -17.13
CA ASP A 318 1.76 -6.99 -16.95
C ASP A 318 0.39 -7.52 -17.39
N ILE A 319 -0.69 -6.80 -17.06
CA ILE A 319 -2.04 -7.10 -17.55
C ILE A 319 -2.08 -7.07 -19.08
N VAL A 320 -1.55 -6.02 -19.71
CA VAL A 320 -1.51 -5.91 -21.18
C VAL A 320 -0.73 -7.07 -21.78
N ALA A 321 0.40 -7.48 -21.19
CA ALA A 321 1.17 -8.62 -21.68
C ALA A 321 0.34 -9.92 -21.71
N HIS A 322 -0.52 -10.15 -20.72
CA HIS A 322 -1.36 -11.34 -20.62
C HIS A 322 -2.66 -11.26 -21.43
N GLU A 323 -3.25 -10.07 -21.52
CA GLU A 323 -4.61 -9.86 -22.07
C GLU A 323 -4.62 -9.14 -23.42
N SER A 324 -3.45 -8.84 -24.00
CA SER A 324 -3.32 -8.31 -25.37
C SER A 324 -3.89 -9.25 -26.44
N GLY A 325 -4.29 -10.47 -26.11
CA GLY A 325 -5.05 -11.38 -26.97
C GLY A 325 -6.58 -11.15 -26.96
N ALA A 326 -7.12 -10.30 -26.08
CA ALA A 326 -8.56 -10.09 -25.92
C ALA A 326 -9.23 -9.57 -27.23
N PRO A 327 -10.47 -9.98 -27.54
CA PRO A 327 -11.17 -9.51 -28.74
C PRO A 327 -11.48 -8.01 -28.67
N ALA A 328 -11.49 -7.34 -29.83
CA ALA A 328 -11.93 -5.95 -29.93
C ALA A 328 -13.43 -5.81 -29.59
N ILE A 329 -13.78 -4.72 -28.91
CA ILE A 329 -15.15 -4.35 -28.54
C ILE A 329 -15.44 -2.99 -29.17
N TYR A 330 -16.52 -2.90 -29.95
CA TYR A 330 -16.89 -1.72 -30.76
C TYR A 330 -18.02 -0.90 -30.15
#